data_AF-A0A7C1NVZ5-F1
#
_entry.id   AF-A0A7C1NVZ5-F1
#
_cell.length_a   1.000
_cell.length_b   1.000
_cell.length_c   1.000
_cell.angle_alpha   90.00
_cell.angle_beta   90.00
_cell.angle_gamma   90.00
#
_symmetry.space_group_name_H-M   'P 1'
#
loop_
_entity.id
_entity.type
_entity.pdbx_description
1 polymer ?
#
loop_
_entity_poly.entity_id
_entity_poly.type
_entity_poly.pdbx_seq_one_letter_code
_entity_poly.pdbx_strand_id
1 'polypeptide(L)'
;MFIEVKKNPQMYVQHKDMDNQYLAPITSNFRINLGLIAEVSTYTIKEVKSKKTLDGQDFELPINTKVIHLEMSYTHSTHKAGLGTPNEHTVNERFFYKLVFLEHAQDEFLRIRNILDRQTLA
;
A
#
# COMPACT_ATOMS: atom_id res chain seq x y z
N MET A 1 4.66 6.70 -14.93
CA MET A 1 5.96 6.28 -14.35
C MET A 1 5.70 5.18 -13.33
N PHE A 2 6.61 4.21 -13.16
CA PHE A 2 6.45 3.15 -12.17
C PHE A 2 7.49 3.28 -11.05
N ILE A 3 7.10 2.95 -9.83
CA ILE A 3 8.04 2.71 -8.74
C ILE A 3 8.14 1.22 -8.48
N GLU A 4 9.35 0.69 -8.50
CA GLU A 4 9.61 -0.70 -8.12
C GLU A 4 9.77 -0.78 -6.60
N VAL A 5 9.04 -1.70 -5.98
CA VAL A 5 9.19 -2.12 -4.59
C VAL A 5 9.90 -3.46 -4.60
N LYS A 6 11.08 -3.53 -3.98
CA LYS A 6 11.89 -4.75 -3.98
C LYS A 6 11.42 -5.69 -2.87
N LYS A 7 11.64 -6.99 -3.09
CA LYS A 7 11.54 -8.02 -2.08
C LYS A 7 12.37 -7.60 -0.87
N ASN A 8 11.72 -7.46 0.28
CA ASN A 8 12.39 -7.08 1.51
C ASN A 8 11.64 -7.73 2.69
N PRO A 9 12.30 -8.60 3.48
CA PRO A 9 11.68 -9.27 4.62
C PRO A 9 11.29 -8.30 5.75
N GLN A 10 11.82 -7.08 5.73
CA GLN A 10 11.53 -6.01 6.71
C GLN A 10 10.40 -5.09 6.25
N MET A 11 9.70 -5.47 5.18
CA MET A 11 8.59 -4.73 4.62
C MET A 11 7.35 -5.58 4.44
N TYR A 12 6.22 -4.93 4.67
CA TYR A 12 4.91 -5.53 4.52
C TYR A 12 4.03 -4.62 3.68
N VAL A 13 2.98 -5.20 3.10
CA VAL A 13 1.95 -4.51 2.35
C VAL A 13 0.57 -4.85 2.90
N GLN A 14 -0.30 -3.83 2.91
CA GLN A 14 -1.73 -4.00 3.10
C GLN A 14 -2.44 -3.30 1.94
N HIS A 15 -3.45 -3.95 1.36
CA HIS A 15 -4.32 -3.32 0.38
C HIS A 15 -5.78 -3.30 0.88
N LYS A 16 -6.64 -2.62 0.14
CA LYS A 16 -8.05 -2.41 0.51
C LYS A 16 -8.80 -3.70 0.84
N ASP A 17 -8.68 -4.71 -0.01
CA ASP A 17 -9.46 -5.95 0.15
C ASP A 17 -8.91 -6.89 1.25
N MET A 18 -7.83 -6.50 1.92
CA MET A 18 -7.37 -7.20 3.12
C MET A 18 -8.13 -6.68 4.34
N ASP A 19 -8.46 -7.58 5.26
CA ASP A 19 -8.87 -7.15 6.60
C ASP A 19 -7.74 -6.28 7.21
N ASN A 20 -8.14 -5.21 7.89
CA ASN A 20 -7.23 -4.27 8.55
C ASN A 20 -6.27 -4.96 9.53
N GLN A 21 -6.61 -6.14 10.05
CA GLN A 21 -5.72 -6.90 10.93
C GLN A 21 -4.54 -7.56 10.18
N TYR A 22 -4.64 -7.80 8.87
CA TYR A 22 -3.62 -8.53 8.12
C TYR A 22 -2.55 -7.63 7.52
N LEU A 23 -1.33 -8.18 7.48
CA LEU A 23 -0.18 -7.67 6.74
C LEU A 23 0.44 -8.80 5.91
N ALA A 24 0.72 -8.51 4.64
CA ALA A 24 1.38 -9.45 3.75
C ALA A 24 2.88 -9.13 3.67
N PRO A 25 3.78 -10.08 3.90
CA PRO A 25 5.21 -9.85 3.70
C PRO A 25 5.51 -9.63 2.21
N ILE A 26 6.45 -8.74 1.90
CA ILE A 26 6.86 -8.50 0.51
C ILE A 26 7.85 -9.58 0.06
N THR A 27 7.31 -10.69 -0.46
CA THR A 27 8.08 -11.88 -0.86
C THR A 27 8.61 -11.83 -2.29
N SER A 28 8.15 -10.88 -3.11
CA SER A 28 8.57 -10.67 -4.50
C SER A 28 8.64 -9.18 -4.83
N ASN A 29 9.33 -8.84 -5.92
CA ASN A 29 9.36 -7.48 -6.43
C ASN A 29 8.04 -7.17 -7.13
N PHE A 30 7.49 -5.98 -6.91
CA PHE A 30 6.33 -5.50 -7.65
C PHE A 30 6.47 -4.02 -8.01
N ARG A 31 5.61 -3.55 -8.90
CA ARG A 31 5.64 -2.17 -9.38
C ARG A 31 4.32 -1.49 -9.11
N ILE A 32 4.37 -0.25 -8.65
CA ILE A 32 3.21 0.61 -8.47
C ILE A 32 3.25 1.69 -9.54
N ASN A 33 2.14 1.90 -10.24
CA ASN A 33 2.04 2.97 -11.23
C ASN A 33 1.79 4.30 -10.51
N LEU A 34 2.78 5.19 -10.57
CA LEU A 34 2.72 6.50 -9.93
C LEU A 34 1.67 7.43 -10.54
N GLY A 35 1.35 7.25 -11.84
CA GLY A 35 0.32 8.06 -12.51
C GLY A 35 -1.10 7.73 -12.07
N LEU A 36 -1.29 6.66 -11.28
CA LEU A 36 -2.58 6.26 -10.72
C LEU A 36 -2.66 6.54 -9.21
N ILE A 37 -1.68 7.23 -8.63
CA ILE A 37 -1.72 7.63 -7.23
C ILE A 37 -2.43 8.99 -7.17
N ALA A 38 -3.52 9.06 -6.41
CA ALA A 38 -4.25 10.30 -6.16
C ALA A 38 -3.67 11.05 -4.95
N GLU A 39 -3.38 10.33 -3.86
CA GLU A 39 -2.87 10.93 -2.63
C GLU A 39 -1.76 10.05 -2.01
N VAL A 40 -0.83 10.72 -1.33
CA VAL A 40 0.26 10.08 -0.58
C VAL A 40 0.27 10.60 0.84
N SER A 41 0.12 9.70 1.80
CA SER A 41 0.24 10.00 3.23
C SER A 41 1.40 9.22 3.84
N THR A 42 2.21 9.88 4.66
CA THR A 42 3.33 9.24 5.36
C THR A 42 3.24 9.47 6.85
N TYR A 43 3.35 8.40 7.65
CA TYR A 43 3.27 8.50 9.10
C TYR A 43 4.14 7.46 9.80
N THR A 44 4.32 7.66 11.09
CA THR A 44 5.07 6.75 11.97
C THR A 44 4.12 6.16 13.01
N ILE A 45 4.25 4.86 13.25
CA ILE A 45 3.52 4.17 14.30
C ILE A 45 4.09 4.58 15.67
N LYS A 46 3.24 5.09 16.56
CA LYS A 46 3.62 5.63 17.88
C LYS A 46 3.43 4.65 19.04
N GLU A 47 2.73 3.55 18.80
CA GLU A 47 2.39 2.51 19.78
C GLU A 47 2.54 1.14 19.13
N VAL A 48 2.85 0.11 19.92
CA VAL A 48 2.90 -1.27 19.39
C VAL A 48 1.51 -1.66 18.88
N LYS A 49 1.42 -2.19 17.66
CA LYS A 49 0.15 -2.64 17.08
C LYS A 49 0.17 -4.13 16.80
N SER A 50 -0.81 -4.85 17.33
CA SER A 50 -1.03 -6.24 16.97
C SER A 50 -1.63 -6.34 15.57
N LYS A 51 -1.03 -7.20 14.75
CA LYS A 51 -1.45 -7.57 13.40
C LYS A 51 -1.37 -9.09 13.25
N LYS A 52 -1.79 -9.57 12.10
CA LYS A 52 -1.67 -10.96 11.69
C LYS A 52 -0.93 -11.05 10.36
N THR A 53 -0.11 -12.07 10.21
CA THR A 53 0.41 -12.49 8.91
C THR A 53 -0.69 -13.17 8.11
N LEU A 54 -0.47 -13.40 6.81
CA LEU A 54 -1.43 -14.12 5.96
C LEU A 54 -1.71 -15.56 6.44
N ASP A 55 -0.76 -16.15 7.16
CA ASP A 55 -0.91 -17.49 7.77
C ASP A 55 -1.69 -17.46 9.09
N GLY A 56 -2.24 -16.30 9.48
CA GLY A 56 -3.05 -16.12 10.68
C GLY A 56 -2.26 -15.95 11.99
N GLN A 57 -0.92 -16.04 11.93
CA GLN A 57 -0.05 -15.87 13.09
C GLN A 57 0.00 -14.41 13.53
N ASP A 58 0.00 -14.20 14.84
CA ASP A 58 0.11 -12.87 15.42
C ASP A 58 1.49 -12.26 15.16
N PHE A 59 1.49 -10.97 14.85
CA PHE A 59 2.66 -10.19 14.50
C PHE A 59 2.56 -8.83 15.15
N GLU A 60 3.58 -8.45 15.92
CA GLU A 60 3.64 -7.14 16.54
C GLU A 60 4.39 -6.16 15.64
N LEU A 61 3.71 -5.08 15.26
CA LEU A 61 4.35 -3.93 14.65
C LEU A 61 4.99 -3.08 15.74
N PRO A 62 6.33 -2.94 15.76
CA PRO A 62 7.00 -2.11 16.74
C PRO A 62 6.72 -0.63 16.50
N ILE A 63 6.96 0.17 17.55
CA ILE A 63 7.01 1.64 17.44
C ILE A 63 8.06 2.05 16.40
N ASN A 64 7.97 3.28 15.90
CA ASN A 64 8.86 3.83 14.88
C ASN A 64 8.79 3.18 13.49
N THR A 65 7.96 2.15 13.31
CA THR A 65 7.58 1.65 11.99
C THR A 65 7.05 2.79 11.13
N LYS A 66 7.61 2.95 9.92
CA LYS A 66 7.18 3.95 8.95
C LYS A 66 6.14 3.36 8.02
N VAL A 67 5.16 4.16 7.63
CA VAL A 67 4.12 3.75 6.68
C VAL A 67 4.01 4.78 5.57
N ILE A 68 3.99 4.30 4.33
CA ILE A 68 3.59 5.07 3.16
C ILE A 68 2.23 4.52 2.72
N HIS A 69 1.21 5.36 2.81
CA HIS A 69 -0.14 5.07 2.37
C HIS A 69 -0.39 5.76 1.04
N LEU A 70 -0.63 4.95 0.01
CA LEU A 70 -0.87 5.36 -1.36
C LEU A 70 -2.35 5.16 -1.66
N GLU A 71 -3.10 6.26 -1.75
CA GLU A 71 -4.50 6.22 -2.18
C GLU A 71 -4.52 6.35 -3.71
N MET A 72 -5.08 5.35 -4.37
CA MET A 72 -5.11 5.25 -5.82
C MET A 72 -6.31 6.02 -6.39
N SER A 73 -6.17 6.55 -7.60
CA SER A 73 -7.24 7.22 -8.34
C SER A 73 -8.40 6.26 -8.63
N TYR A 74 -9.62 6.80 -8.73
CA TYR A 74 -10.82 6.01 -9.02
C TYR A 74 -10.76 5.19 -10.32
N THR A 75 -10.00 5.67 -11.31
CA THR A 75 -9.74 4.99 -12.57
C THR A 75 -8.89 3.72 -12.43
N HIS A 76 -8.28 3.50 -11.26
CA HIS A 76 -7.47 2.33 -10.98
C HIS A 76 -8.33 1.07 -10.74
N SER A 77 -9.53 1.23 -10.18
CA SER A 77 -10.44 0.12 -9.84
C SER A 77 -11.86 0.37 -10.36
N THR A 78 -11.96 0.86 -11.59
CA THR A 78 -13.24 0.94 -12.31
C THR A 78 -13.61 -0.44 -12.85
N HIS A 79 -14.77 -0.96 -12.44
CA HIS A 79 -15.32 -2.18 -13.00
C HIS A 79 -16.80 -2.02 -13.33
N LYS A 80 -17.28 -2.83 -14.28
CA LYS A 80 -18.69 -2.87 -14.66
C LYS A 80 -19.44 -3.85 -13.77
N ALA A 81 -20.43 -3.34 -13.04
CA ALA A 81 -21.35 -4.15 -12.25
C ALA A 81 -22.58 -4.51 -13.09
N GLY A 82 -23.12 -5.72 -12.91
CA GLY A 82 -24.36 -6.15 -13.58
C GLY A 82 -24.24 -6.32 -15.09
N LEU A 83 -23.08 -6.78 -15.57
CA LEU A 83 -22.77 -6.95 -17.00
C LEU A 83 -23.88 -7.75 -17.71
N GLY A 84 -24.51 -7.17 -18.75
CA GLY A 84 -25.59 -7.83 -19.50
C GLY A 84 -26.97 -7.84 -18.82
N THR A 85 -27.15 -7.06 -17.75
CA THR A 85 -28.46 -6.85 -17.11
C THR A 85 -28.96 -5.41 -17.33
N PRO A 86 -30.27 -5.13 -17.17
CA PRO A 86 -30.82 -3.76 -17.27
C PRO A 86 -30.22 -2.76 -16.26
N ASN A 87 -29.56 -3.26 -15.21
CA ASN A 87 -28.92 -2.47 -14.16
C ASN A 87 -27.39 -2.38 -14.33
N GLU A 88 -26.87 -2.59 -15.55
CA GLU A 88 -25.44 -2.43 -15.83
C GLU A 88 -25.00 -0.98 -15.52
N HIS A 89 -24.03 -0.84 -14.63
CA HIS A 89 -23.44 0.45 -14.29
C HIS A 89 -21.95 0.32 -13.98
N THR A 90 -21.26 1.46 -14.00
CA THR A 90 -19.83 1.52 -13.68
C THR A 90 -19.65 1.85 -12.20
N VAL A 91 -18.90 1.01 -11.49
CA VAL A 91 -18.55 1.24 -10.09
C VAL A 91 -17.11 1.73 -10.04
N ASN A 92 -16.94 2.90 -9.43
CA ASN A 92 -15.63 3.48 -9.16
C ASN A 92 -15.28 3.24 -7.71
N GLU A 93 -14.32 2.36 -7.50
CA GLU A 93 -13.79 2.13 -6.16
C GLU A 93 -12.54 2.94 -5.91
N ARG A 94 -12.38 3.43 -4.68
CA ARG A 94 -11.06 3.83 -4.19
C ARG A 94 -10.31 2.56 -3.84
N PHE A 95 -9.04 2.49 -4.22
CA PHE A 95 -8.12 1.42 -3.83
C PHE A 95 -6.94 2.05 -3.10
N PHE A 96 -6.30 1.31 -2.20
CA PHE A 96 -5.08 1.81 -1.55
C PHE A 96 -4.06 0.70 -1.37
N TYR A 97 -2.81 1.12 -1.26
CA TYR A 97 -1.70 0.29 -0.78
C TYR A 97 -1.03 0.99 0.40
N LYS A 98 -0.83 0.28 1.50
CA LYS A 98 0.03 0.71 2.61
C LYS A 98 1.30 -0.11 2.56
N LEU A 99 2.42 0.56 2.32
CA LEU A 99 3.75 -0.01 2.47
C LEU A 99 4.22 0.24 3.89
N VAL A 100 4.51 -0.82 4.63
CA VAL A 100 4.89 -0.79 6.04
C VAL A 100 6.36 -1.18 6.13
N PHE A 101 7.17 -0.30 6.72
CA PHE A 101 8.62 -0.40 6.79
C PHE A 101 9.03 -0.54 8.25
N LEU A 102 9.57 -1.70 8.62
CA LEU A 102 10.21 -1.89 9.92
C LEU A 102 11.50 -1.06 10.02
N GLU A 103 12.07 -0.97 11.21
CA GLU A 103 13.25 -0.15 11.50
C GLU A 103 14.43 -0.43 10.56
N HIS A 104 14.64 -1.70 10.21
CA HIS A 104 15.72 -2.12 9.31
C HIS A 104 15.45 -1.88 7.81
N ALA A 105 14.28 -1.36 7.43
CA ALA A 105 13.92 -1.03 6.05
C ALA A 105 14.00 0.49 5.75
N GLN A 106 14.70 1.26 6.59
CA GLN A 106 14.75 2.72 6.49
C GLN A 106 15.31 3.22 5.14
N ASP A 107 16.34 2.58 4.60
CA ASP A 107 16.91 2.96 3.30
C ASP A 107 15.89 2.85 2.16
N GLU A 108 15.09 1.77 2.19
CA GLU A 108 14.06 1.51 1.19
C GLU A 108 12.87 2.48 1.35
N PHE A 109 12.52 2.82 2.61
CA PHE A 109 11.57 3.89 2.91
C PHE A 109 12.03 5.23 2.32
N LEU A 110 13.28 5.63 2.59
CA LEU A 110 13.85 6.89 2.08
C LEU A 110 13.93 6.90 0.56
N ARG A 111 14.33 5.78 -0.07
CA ARG A 111 14.36 5.65 -1.53
C ARG A 111 12.97 5.88 -2.12
N ILE A 112 11.95 5.20 -1.60
CA ILE A 112 10.58 5.32 -2.11
C ILE A 112 10.04 6.73 -1.85
N ARG A 113 10.26 7.28 -0.66
CA ARG A 113 9.83 8.63 -0.30
C ARG A 113 10.44 9.69 -1.23
N ASN A 114 11.76 9.62 -1.47
CA ASN A 114 12.45 10.54 -2.37
C ASN A 114 11.92 10.48 -3.81
N ILE A 115 11.54 9.30 -4.30
CA ILE A 115 10.94 9.16 -5.64
C ILE A 115 9.56 9.84 -5.67
N LEU A 116 8.73 9.63 -4.63
CA LEU A 116 7.40 10.24 -4.53
C LEU A 116 7.49 11.76 -4.43
N ASP A 117 8.40 12.29 -3.61
CA ASP A 117 8.57 13.74 -3.41
C ASP A 117 9.01 14.46 -4.70
N ARG A 118 9.82 13.78 -5.55
CA ARG A 118 10.20 14.30 -6.88
C ARG A 118 9.04 14.35 -7.87
N GLN A 119 7.94 13.65 -7.62
CA GLN A 119 6.75 13.70 -8.48
C GLN A 119 5.79 14.83 -8.08
N THR A 120 5.91 15.36 -6.86
CA THR A 120 5.00 16.39 -6.33
C THR A 120 5.57 17.80 -6.42
N LEU A 121 6.88 17.96 -6.64
CA LEU A 121 7.53 19.25 -6.83
C LEU A 121 7.42 19.65 -8.32
N ALA A 122 6.33 20.34 -8.65
CA ALA A 122 6.22 21.19 -9.83
C ALA A 122 6.55 22.64 -9.43
#